data_AF-A0A7L3PZF0-F1
#
_entry.id   AF-A0A7L3PZF0-F1
#
_cell.length_a   1.000
_cell.length_b   1.000
_cell.length_c   1.000
_cell.angle_alpha   90.00
_cell.angle_beta   90.00
_cell.angle_gamma   90.00
#
_symmetry.space_group_name_H-M   'P 1'
#
loop_
_entity.id
_entity.type
_entity.pdbx_description
1 polymer ?
#
loop_
_entity_poly.entity_id
_entity_poly.type
_entity_poly.pdbx_seq_one_letter_code
_entity_poly.pdbx_strand_id
1 'polypeptide(L)'
;AEEIPLKILAHNSLVGRLIGKEGRNLKKIEQDTGTKITISPLQDLTIYNPERTITVKGSTEACSNAEVEIMKKLREAYENDMVAVNQQANLIPGLNLSALGIFSTGL
;
A
#
# COMPACT_ATOMS: atom_id res chain seq x y z
N ALA A 1 16.25 13.78 -22.29
CA ALA A 1 16.52 12.39 -21.90
C ALA A 1 15.19 11.73 -21.61
N GLU A 2 15.01 10.46 -21.99
CA GLU A 2 13.80 9.72 -21.64
C GLU A 2 13.83 9.44 -20.13
N GLU A 3 12.89 10.01 -19.38
CA GLU A 3 12.79 9.78 -17.93
C GLU A 3 12.26 8.36 -17.69
N ILE A 4 13.10 7.49 -17.14
CA ILE A 4 12.72 6.13 -16.74
C ILE A 4 12.05 6.21 -15.37
N PRO A 5 10.73 5.96 -15.25
CA PRO A 5 10.05 6.05 -13.97
C PRO A 5 10.41 4.88 -13.05
N LEU A 6 10.51 5.13 -11.75
CA LEU A 6 10.54 4.07 -10.75
C LEU A 6 9.13 3.50 -10.59
N LYS A 7 9.01 2.16 -10.55
CA LYS A 7 7.74 1.46 -10.33
C LYS A 7 7.86 0.54 -9.12
N ILE A 8 6.96 0.72 -8.16
CA ILE A 8 6.86 -0.07 -6.93
C ILE A 8 5.54 -0.83 -6.95
N LEU A 9 5.58 -2.12 -6.63
CA LEU A 9 4.39 -2.94 -6.47
C LEU A 9 4.03 -3.01 -4.98
N ALA A 10 2.74 -2.80 -4.68
CA ALA A 10 2.24 -2.88 -3.32
C ALA A 10 0.82 -3.46 -3.29
N HIS A 11 0.55 -4.34 -2.33
CA HIS A 11 -0.77 -4.91 -2.14
C HIS A 11 -1.83 -3.83 -1.90
N ASN A 12 -2.99 -3.95 -2.55
CA ASN A 12 -4.04 -2.94 -2.51
C ASN A 12 -4.50 -2.58 -1.09
N SER A 13 -4.45 -3.53 -0.14
CA SER A 13 -4.80 -3.30 1.28
C SER A 13 -3.93 -2.23 1.95
N LEU A 14 -2.68 -2.07 1.53
CA LEU A 14 -1.73 -1.12 2.13
C LEU A 14 -1.83 0.26 1.48
N VAL A 15 -2.17 0.29 0.19
CA VAL A 15 -2.12 1.49 -0.66
C VAL A 15 -3.11 2.57 -0.21
N GLY A 16 -4.25 2.19 0.37
CA GLY A 16 -5.20 3.16 0.93
C GLY A 16 -4.59 4.04 2.03
N ARG A 17 -3.76 3.46 2.91
CA ARG A 17 -3.07 4.18 3.99
C ARG A 17 -1.90 5.02 3.47
N LEU A 18 -1.23 4.56 2.42
CA LEU A 18 -0.24 5.35 1.70
C LEU A 18 -0.86 6.61 1.08
N ILE A 19 -2.03 6.49 0.41
CA ILE A 19 -2.74 7.63 -0.18
C ILE A 19 -3.17 8.62 0.90
N GLY A 20 -3.75 8.09 1.99
CA GLY A 20 -4.28 8.87 3.09
C GLY A 20 -5.59 9.59 2.73
N LYS A 21 -6.24 10.17 3.74
CA LYS A 21 -7.50 10.91 3.56
C LYS A 21 -7.31 12.04 2.55
N GLU A 22 -8.18 12.11 1.54
CA GLU A 22 -8.13 13.11 0.44
C GLU A 22 -6.81 13.14 -0.34
N GLY A 23 -6.04 12.04 -0.30
CA GLY A 23 -4.72 11.96 -0.94
C GLY A 23 -3.64 12.78 -0.24
N ARG A 24 -3.87 13.24 1.00
CA ARG A 24 -2.96 14.14 1.71
C ARG A 24 -1.57 13.56 1.91
N ASN A 25 -1.49 12.27 2.25
CA ASN A 25 -0.20 11.62 2.49
C ASN A 25 0.60 11.52 1.19
N LEU A 26 -0.03 11.07 0.11
CA LEU A 26 0.62 10.98 -1.21
C LEU A 26 1.12 12.36 -1.68
N LYS A 27 0.27 13.39 -1.60
CA LYS A 27 0.62 14.76 -1.98
C LYS A 27 1.78 15.31 -1.15
N LYS A 28 1.84 14.97 0.13
CA LYS A 28 2.95 15.36 1.00
C LYS A 28 4.26 14.71 0.54
N ILE A 29 4.24 13.41 0.22
CA ILE A 29 5.44 12.73 -0.31
C ILE A 29 5.87 13.35 -1.64
N GLU A 30 4.93 13.61 -2.57
CA GLU A 30 5.22 14.32 -3.82
C GLU A 30 5.90 15.69 -3.56
N GLN A 31 5.37 16.48 -2.62
CA GLN A 31 5.89 17.80 -2.26
C GLN A 31 7.27 17.73 -1.60
N ASP A 32 7.44 16.86 -0.60
CA ASP A 32 8.66 16.76 0.21
C ASP A 32 9.84 16.21 -0.61
N THR A 33 9.55 15.40 -1.64
CA THR A 33 10.58 14.75 -2.47
C THR A 33 10.76 15.38 -3.85
N GLY A 34 9.88 16.31 -4.24
CA GLY A 34 9.92 16.91 -5.58
C GLY A 34 9.60 15.90 -6.69
N THR A 35 8.73 14.93 -6.43
CA THR A 35 8.36 13.88 -7.39
C THR A 35 6.90 13.99 -7.83
N LYS A 36 6.59 13.36 -8.96
CA LYS A 36 5.22 13.08 -9.38
C LYS A 36 4.92 11.60 -9.16
N ILE A 37 3.88 11.31 -8.37
CA ILE A 37 3.49 9.95 -8.03
C ILE A 37 2.09 9.66 -8.57
N THR A 38 1.94 8.58 -9.32
CA THR A 38 0.65 8.08 -9.79
C THR A 38 0.47 6.62 -9.41
N ILE A 39 -0.75 6.22 -9.07
CA ILE A 39 -1.07 4.85 -8.66
C ILE A 39 -2.04 4.28 -9.70
N SER A 40 -1.80 3.03 -10.14
CA SER A 40 -2.69 2.35 -11.09
C SER A 40 -4.14 2.38 -10.60
N PRO A 41 -5.14 2.46 -11.48
CA PRO A 41 -6.55 2.41 -11.08
C PRO A 41 -6.92 1.10 -10.37
N LEU A 42 -8.03 1.12 -9.61
CA LEU A 42 -8.57 -0.09 -8.96
C LEU A 42 -9.06 -1.12 -9.99
N GLN A 43 -9.46 -0.65 -11.18
CA GLN A 43 -9.95 -1.51 -12.27
C GLN A 43 -8.87 -2.43 -12.85
N ASP A 44 -7.59 -2.13 -12.63
CA ASP A 44 -6.46 -2.96 -13.12
C ASP A 44 -6.18 -4.16 -12.20
N LEU A 45 -6.84 -4.22 -11.03
CA LEU A 45 -6.70 -5.32 -10.10
C LEU A 45 -7.48 -6.55 -10.58
N THR A 46 -6.92 -7.73 -10.34
CA THR A 46 -7.63 -9.00 -10.52
C THR A 46 -7.49 -9.85 -9.25
N ILE A 47 -8.30 -10.90 -9.12
CA ILE A 47 -8.19 -11.84 -8.00
C ILE A 47 -6.78 -12.46 -7.92
N TYR A 48 -6.12 -12.63 -9.07
CA TYR A 48 -4.76 -13.16 -9.16
C TYR A 48 -3.66 -12.10 -9.09
N ASN A 49 -4.02 -10.82 -9.16
CA ASN A 49 -3.09 -9.70 -9.06
C ASN A 49 -3.68 -8.58 -8.18
N PRO A 50 -3.54 -8.69 -6.85
CA PRO A 50 -4.02 -7.68 -5.91
C PRO A 50 -3.05 -6.51 -5.73
N GLU A 51 -1.99 -6.41 -6.55
CA GLU A 51 -0.97 -5.37 -6.43
C GLU A 51 -1.29 -4.14 -7.28
N ARG A 52 -1.10 -2.97 -6.68
CA ARG A 52 -1.16 -1.68 -7.37
C ARG A 52 0.25 -1.29 -7.81
N THR A 53 0.37 -0.71 -8.99
CA THR A 53 1.62 -0.11 -9.45
C THR A 53 1.68 1.35 -9.01
N ILE A 54 2.65 1.68 -8.17
CA ILE A 54 2.99 3.05 -7.79
C ILE A 54 4.12 3.51 -8.70
N THR A 55 3.84 4.49 -9.56
CA THR A 55 4.80 5.05 -10.52
C THR A 55 5.31 6.39 -9.99
N VAL A 56 6.62 6.51 -9.84
CA VAL A 56 7.30 7.72 -9.36
C VAL A 56 8.14 8.30 -10.50
N LYS A 57 7.97 9.59 -10.76
CA LYS A 57 8.71 10.36 -11.77
C LYS A 57 9.44 11.52 -11.12
N GLY A 58 10.69 11.73 -11.51
CA GLY A 58 11.59 12.75 -10.98
C GLY A 58 13.05 12.39 -11.29
N SER A 59 13.99 13.14 -10.71
CA SER A 59 15.41 12.75 -10.75
C SER A 59 15.63 11.42 -10.01
N THR A 60 16.73 10.73 -10.30
CA THR A 60 17.08 9.47 -9.62
C THR A 60 17.12 9.64 -8.09
N GLU A 61 17.67 10.76 -7.61
CA GLU A 61 17.74 11.10 -6.19
C GLU A 61 16.34 11.37 -5.60
N ALA A 62 15.50 12.12 -6.31
CA ALA A 62 14.13 12.40 -5.88
C ALA A 62 13.29 11.11 -5.82
N CYS A 63 13.42 10.24 -6.82
CA CYS A 63 12.78 8.92 -6.84
C CYS A 63 13.26 8.03 -5.69
N SER A 64 14.57 8.04 -5.38
CA SER A 64 15.12 7.30 -4.24
C SER A 64 14.57 7.81 -2.91
N ASN A 65 14.46 9.13 -2.73
CA ASN A 65 13.89 9.71 -1.51
C ASN A 65 12.39 9.39 -1.37
N ALA A 66 11.64 9.42 -2.47
CA ALA A 66 10.23 9.03 -2.50
C ALA A 66 10.03 7.55 -2.18
N GLU A 67 10.90 6.68 -2.68
CA GLU A 67 10.87 5.25 -2.39
C GLU A 67 10.98 4.97 -0.88
N VAL A 68 11.91 5.64 -0.19
CA VAL A 68 12.10 5.50 1.26
C VAL A 68 10.81 5.87 2.02
N GLU A 69 10.20 7.01 1.69
CA GLU A 69 8.97 7.46 2.35
C GLU A 69 7.76 6.56 2.03
N ILE A 70 7.64 6.10 0.78
CA ILE A 70 6.60 5.16 0.36
C ILE A 70 6.73 3.84 1.12
N MET A 71 7.93 3.25 1.14
CA MET A 71 8.18 1.96 1.80
C MET A 71 8.00 2.04 3.31
N LYS A 72 8.37 3.17 3.93
CA LYS A 72 8.07 3.44 5.33
C LYS A 72 6.57 3.39 5.60
N LYS A 73 5.76 4.08 4.80
CA LYS A 73 4.28 4.09 4.96
C LYS A 73 3.66 2.73 4.71
N LEU A 74 4.15 1.98 3.74
CA LEU A 74 3.68 0.62 3.46
C LEU A 74 4.03 -0.36 4.59
N ARG A 75 5.24 -0.24 5.17
CA ARG A 75 5.65 -1.06 6.32
C ARG A 75 4.83 -0.75 7.57
N GLU A 76 4.64 0.53 7.90
CA GLU A 76 3.75 0.96 8.99
C GLU A 76 2.33 0.40 8.79
N ALA A 77 1.80 0.47 7.57
CA ALA A 77 0.50 -0.08 7.22
C ALA A 77 0.42 -1.60 7.41
N TYR A 78 1.48 -2.33 7.08
CA TYR A 78 1.54 -3.78 7.21
C TYR A 78 1.64 -4.22 8.67
N GLU A 79 2.51 -3.59 9.46
CA GLU A 79 2.67 -3.87 10.89
C GLU A 79 1.36 -3.64 11.67
N ASN A 80 0.64 -2.56 11.36
CA ASN A 80 -0.65 -2.28 11.96
C ASN A 80 -1.71 -3.36 11.67
N ASP A 81 -1.73 -3.91 10.45
CA ASP A 81 -2.63 -5.02 10.11
C ASP A 81 -2.26 -6.30 10.89
N MET A 82 -0.98 -6.61 11.02
CA MET A 82 -0.52 -7.78 11.79
C MET A 82 -0.91 -7.70 13.27
N VAL A 83 -0.77 -6.52 13.88
CA VAL A 83 -1.17 -6.31 15.28
C VAL A 83 -2.67 -6.51 15.47
N ALA A 84 -3.49 -6.00 14.55
CA ALA A 84 -4.94 -6.17 14.61
C ALA A 84 -5.37 -7.65 14.51
N VAL A 85 -4.71 -8.43 13.63
CA VAL A 85 -4.96 -9.87 13.50
C VAL A 85 -4.56 -10.63 14.76
N ASN A 86 -3.40 -10.32 15.33
CA ASN A 86 -2.91 -10.99 16.54
C ASN A 86 -3.80 -10.69 17.77
N GLN A 87 -4.25 -9.43 17.92
CA GLN A 87 -5.18 -9.05 18.98
C GLN A 87 -6.53 -9.78 18.87
N GLN A 88 -7.08 -9.95 17.67
CA GLN A 88 -8.30 -10.74 17.47
C GLN A 88 -8.12 -12.22 17.80
N ALA A 89 -6.97 -12.81 17.46
CA ALA A 89 -6.68 -14.22 17.78
C ALA A 89 -6.59 -14.48 19.30
N ASN A 90 -6.16 -13.49 20.09
CA ASN A 90 -6.02 -13.62 21.54
C ASN A 90 -7.31 -13.42 22.33
N LEU A 91 -8.38 -12.90 21.72
CA LEU A 91 -9.65 -12.65 22.42
C LEU A 91 -10.51 -13.91 22.56
N ILE A 92 -10.29 -14.96 21.74
CA ILE A 92 -10.98 -16.25 21.87
C ILE A 92 -10.03 -17.41 21.52
N PRO A 93 -9.31 -17.98 22.50
CA PRO A 93 -8.46 -19.15 22.28
C PRO A 93 -9.28 -20.31 21.69
N GLY A 94 -8.87 -20.82 20.52
CA GLY A 94 -9.54 -21.93 19.84
C GLY A 94 -10.64 -21.56 18.86
N LEU A 95 -10.95 -20.26 18.67
CA LEU A 95 -11.91 -19.84 17.64
C LEU A 95 -11.23 -19.64 16.28
N ASN A 96 -11.44 -20.60 15.38
CA ASN A 96 -11.02 -20.49 14.00
C ASN A 96 -12.06 -19.67 13.21
N LEU A 97 -11.78 -18.38 12.93
CA LEU A 97 -12.71 -17.52 12.17
C LEU A 97 -12.89 -17.98 10.71
N SER A 98 -11.95 -18.74 10.16
CA SER A 98 -12.05 -19.37 8.84
C SER A 98 -13.20 -20.39 8.78
N ALA A 99 -13.50 -21.06 9.91
CA ALA A 99 -14.59 -22.03 10.01
C ALA A 99 -15.98 -21.39 10.15
N LEU A 100 -16.06 -20.11 10.51
CA LEU A 100 -17.33 -19.41 10.74
C LEU A 100 -17.88 -18.72 9.49
N GLY A 101 -17.16 -18.74 8.36
CA GLY A 101 -17.61 -18.15 7.09
C GLY A 101 -17.86 -16.63 7.14
N ILE A 102 -17.46 -15.96 8.22
CA ILE A 102 -17.68 -14.51 8.44
C ILE A 102 -16.72 -13.70 7.56
N PHE A 103 -15.54 -14.26 7.28
CA PHE A 103 -14.72 -13.83 6.16
C PHE A 103 -15.09 -14.69 4.95
N SER A 104 -16.10 -14.25 4.20
CA SER A 104 -16.18 -14.63 2.79
C SER A 104 -14.93 -14.05 2.13
N THR A 105 -13.90 -14.89 1.94
CA THR A 105 -12.90 -14.64 0.91
C THR A 105 -13.66 -14.78 -0.41
N GLY A 106 -14.23 -13.66 -0.86
CA GLY A 106 -15.03 -13.59 -2.08
C GLY A 106 -14.27 -14.19 -3.25
N LEU A 107 -14.83 -15.29 -3.77
CA LEU A 107 -14.83 -15.61 -5.20
C LEU A 107 -15.54 -14.49 -5.98
#